data_AF-A0A2V9MNM0-F1
#
_entry.id   AF-A0A2V9MNM0-F1
#
_cell.length_a   1.000
_cell.length_b   1.000
_cell.length_c   1.000
_cell.angle_alpha   90.00
_cell.angle_beta   90.00
_cell.angle_gamma   90.00
#
_symmetry.space_group_name_H-M   'P 1'
#
loop_
_entity.id
_entity.type
_entity.pdbx_description
1 polymer ?
#
loop_
_entity_poly.entity_id
_entity_poly.type
_entity_poly.pdbx_seq_one_letter_code
_entity_poly.pdbx_strand_id
1 'polypeptide(L)'
;MAVDFDGASRCYGPHGIVGALDALANAGHAGNWWGVVTNTGHAAGQPIAQSGVAPAQPDRGFYISQTSLIDPMYPIDDVRRYTDATKVPYVALPPAHMRGTGLRIGDFCLAINMINGRFSYAVYADAKRQPNLGESSMRLVDNLDSPAVVRAAQPAA
;
A
#
# COMPACT_ATOMS: atom_id res chain seq x y z
N MET A 1 -10.37 -4.20 -10.49
CA MET A 1 -9.43 -3.19 -9.94
C MET A 1 -8.10 -3.89 -9.68
N ALA A 2 -6.95 -3.21 -9.75
CA ALA A 2 -5.69 -3.81 -9.35
C ALA A 2 -5.64 -3.94 -7.81
N VAL A 3 -4.84 -4.90 -7.32
CA VAL A 3 -4.64 -5.10 -5.88
C VAL A 3 -3.46 -4.24 -5.43
N ASP A 4 -3.67 -3.50 -4.36
CA ASP A 4 -2.65 -2.74 -3.64
C ASP A 4 -2.24 -3.52 -2.38
N PHE A 5 -0.93 -3.60 -2.15
CA PHE A 5 -0.33 -4.26 -0.99
C PHE A 5 0.36 -3.26 -0.05
N ASP A 6 0.34 -1.95 -0.35
CA ASP A 6 1.00 -0.94 0.46
C ASP A 6 0.53 -0.95 1.93
N GLY A 7 1.45 -0.60 2.83
CA GLY A 7 1.26 -0.66 4.28
C GLY A 7 1.30 -2.06 4.88
N ALA A 8 1.23 -3.14 4.08
CA ALA A 8 1.48 -4.48 4.60
C ALA A 8 2.95 -4.65 4.98
N SER A 9 3.21 -5.24 6.15
CA SER A 9 4.58 -5.42 6.67
C SER A 9 5.46 -6.33 5.81
N ARG A 10 4.86 -7.10 4.89
CA ARG A 10 5.57 -7.94 3.91
C ARG A 10 5.40 -7.46 2.46
N CYS A 11 4.97 -6.21 2.24
CA CYS A 11 4.74 -5.69 0.89
C CYS A 11 6.02 -5.73 0.05
N TYR A 12 7.07 -5.05 0.52
CA TYR A 12 8.33 -4.89 -0.21
C TYR A 12 9.51 -5.41 0.59
N GLY A 13 10.57 -5.80 -0.12
CA GLY A 13 11.88 -6.04 0.48
C GLY A 13 12.98 -6.05 -0.59
N PRO A 14 14.24 -6.31 -0.18
CA PRO A 14 15.37 -6.34 -1.08
C PRO A 14 15.22 -7.43 -2.16
N HIS A 15 15.92 -7.26 -3.27
CA HIS A 15 15.95 -8.26 -4.34
C HIS A 15 16.32 -9.65 -3.80
N GLY A 16 15.52 -10.66 -4.15
CA GLY A 16 15.71 -12.05 -3.70
C GLY A 16 15.08 -12.39 -2.34
N ILE A 17 14.44 -11.44 -1.65
CA ILE A 17 13.65 -11.77 -0.46
C ILE A 17 12.47 -12.68 -0.86
N VAL A 18 12.24 -13.74 -0.08
CA VAL A 18 11.16 -14.70 -0.34
C VAL A 18 9.88 -14.26 0.35
N GLY A 19 8.78 -14.24 -0.40
CA GLY A 19 7.45 -13.95 0.12
C GLY A 19 7.14 -12.48 0.35
N ALA A 20 7.73 -11.59 -0.48
CA ALA A 20 7.19 -10.25 -0.70
C ALA A 20 5.84 -10.34 -1.44
N LEU A 21 4.90 -9.50 -1.03
CA LEU A 21 3.57 -9.44 -1.65
C LEU A 21 3.58 -8.65 -2.96
N ASP A 22 4.52 -7.72 -3.12
CA ASP A 22 4.65 -6.91 -4.32
C ASP A 22 6.11 -6.66 -4.73
N ALA A 23 6.31 -6.28 -5.98
CA ALA A 23 7.62 -5.95 -6.54
C ALA A 23 8.11 -4.60 -6.01
N LEU A 24 9.36 -4.54 -5.54
CA LEU A 24 9.97 -3.29 -5.03
C LEU A 24 9.90 -2.12 -6.03
N ALA A 25 9.90 -2.41 -7.34
CA ALA A 25 9.76 -1.40 -8.39
C ALA A 25 8.44 -0.61 -8.32
N ASN A 26 7.39 -1.16 -7.71
CA ASN A 26 6.12 -0.47 -7.49
C ASN A 26 6.20 0.57 -6.37
N ALA A 27 7.18 0.45 -5.46
CA ALA A 27 7.47 1.44 -4.42
C ALA A 27 8.38 2.57 -4.89
N GLY A 28 8.94 2.46 -6.10
CA GLY A 28 9.88 3.43 -6.68
C GLY A 28 11.25 2.86 -6.94
N HIS A 29 12.26 3.71 -6.88
CA HIS A 29 13.64 3.34 -7.14
C HIS A 29 14.60 4.19 -6.32
N ALA A 30 15.88 3.80 -6.27
CA ALA A 30 16.92 4.58 -5.62
C ALA A 30 16.90 6.05 -6.11
N GLY A 31 16.90 6.99 -5.16
CA GLY A 31 16.78 8.43 -5.42
C GLY A 31 15.34 8.96 -5.52
N ASN A 32 14.33 8.09 -5.60
CA ASN A 32 12.92 8.48 -5.67
C ASN A 32 11.97 7.36 -5.20
N TRP A 33 11.88 7.17 -3.89
CA TRP A 33 10.96 6.24 -3.23
C TRP A 33 9.63 6.91 -2.87
N TRP A 34 8.52 6.20 -3.06
CA TRP A 34 7.19 6.64 -2.66
C TRP A 34 6.40 5.57 -1.88
N GLY A 35 6.64 4.28 -2.10
CA GLY A 35 5.94 3.18 -1.41
C GLY A 35 6.66 2.61 -0.18
N VAL A 36 7.89 3.07 0.10
CA VAL A 36 8.66 2.65 1.28
C VAL A 36 9.18 3.85 2.07
N VAL A 37 9.29 3.66 3.38
CA VAL A 37 9.91 4.62 4.28
C VAL A 37 11.42 4.57 4.12
N THR A 38 12.05 5.75 4.08
CA THR A 38 13.49 5.88 4.05
C THR A 38 14.05 6.40 5.36
N ASN A 39 15.32 6.10 5.63
CA ASN A 39 16.05 6.54 6.82
C ASN A 39 16.14 8.07 7.00
N THR A 40 15.93 8.85 5.94
CA THR A 40 15.89 10.31 5.99
C THR A 40 14.47 10.86 6.03
N GLY A 41 13.45 10.01 5.92
CA GLY A 41 12.06 10.42 5.72
C GLY A 41 11.77 11.07 4.35
N HIS A 42 12.76 11.09 3.45
CA HIS A 42 12.65 11.69 2.11
C HIS A 42 12.84 10.66 1.00
N ALA A 43 12.22 10.88 -0.16
CA ALA A 43 12.23 9.96 -1.29
C ALA A 43 13.65 9.55 -1.76
N ALA A 44 14.66 10.39 -1.55
CA ALA A 44 16.05 10.10 -1.95
C ALA A 44 16.85 9.26 -0.92
N GLY A 45 16.28 8.98 0.25
CA GLY A 45 16.94 8.18 1.29
C GLY A 45 17.01 6.69 0.97
N GLN A 46 17.56 5.93 1.92
CA GLN A 46 17.63 4.46 1.81
C GLN A 46 16.43 3.82 2.51
N PRO A 47 15.75 2.83 1.91
CA PRO A 47 14.63 2.14 2.54
C PRO A 47 15.02 1.52 3.89
N ILE A 48 14.16 1.68 4.89
CA ILE A 48 14.37 1.10 6.23
C ILE A 48 13.98 -0.37 6.19
N ALA A 49 14.93 -1.26 6.47
CA ALA A 49 14.65 -2.68 6.69
C ALA A 49 14.20 -2.92 8.13
N GLN A 50 13.11 -3.66 8.29
CA GLN A 50 12.56 -4.06 9.58
C GLN A 50 13.54 -4.95 10.35
N SER A 51 13.65 -4.69 11.66
CA SER A 51 14.55 -5.43 12.58
C SER A 51 14.03 -6.81 12.99
N GLY A 52 12.73 -7.09 12.84
CA GLY A 52 12.06 -8.28 13.37
C GLY A 52 11.53 -8.10 14.81
N VAL A 53 11.62 -6.90 15.39
CA VAL A 53 11.08 -6.61 16.72
C VAL A 53 9.60 -6.25 16.61
N ALA A 54 8.74 -7.18 16.98
CA ALA A 54 7.30 -6.98 17.04
C ALA A 54 6.89 -6.08 18.23
N PRO A 55 5.77 -5.33 18.12
CA PRO A 55 4.87 -5.27 16.97
C PRO A 55 5.27 -4.23 15.91
N ALA A 56 6.29 -3.40 16.18
CA ALA A 56 6.64 -2.27 15.33
C ALA A 56 7.29 -2.66 14.00
N GLN A 57 8.10 -3.72 13.99
CA GLN A 57 8.86 -4.17 12.82
C GLN A 57 8.87 -5.70 12.75
N PRO A 58 7.71 -6.36 12.61
CA PRO A 58 7.59 -7.81 12.79
C PRO A 58 8.33 -8.65 11.74
N ASP A 59 8.48 -8.14 10.52
CA ASP A 59 8.97 -8.92 9.38
C ASP A 59 10.41 -8.59 9.02
N ARG A 60 11.36 -9.23 9.73
CA ARG A 60 12.80 -9.00 9.58
C ARG A 60 13.24 -8.98 8.11
N GLY A 61 13.93 -7.92 7.72
CA GLY A 61 14.52 -7.77 6.39
C GLY A 61 13.59 -7.22 5.31
N PHE A 62 12.27 -7.23 5.52
CA PHE A 62 11.32 -6.51 4.66
C PHE A 62 11.45 -5.00 4.89
N TYR A 63 11.14 -4.21 3.88
CA TYR A 63 11.11 -2.75 4.02
C TYR A 63 9.81 -2.30 4.67
N ILE A 64 9.85 -1.16 5.37
CA ILE A 64 8.64 -0.54 5.92
C ILE A 64 7.87 0.09 4.75
N SER A 65 6.77 -0.56 4.38
CA SER A 65 5.84 -0.05 3.36
C SER A 65 4.97 1.05 3.96
N GLN A 66 4.74 2.12 3.19
CA GLN A 66 3.97 3.27 3.64
C GLN A 66 2.73 3.51 2.77
N THR A 67 1.72 4.10 3.39
CA THR A 67 0.51 4.64 2.76
C THR A 67 0.37 6.13 3.10
N SER A 68 -0.43 6.85 2.32
CA SER A 68 -0.71 8.27 2.56
C SER A 68 -1.49 8.53 3.85
N LEU A 69 -2.43 7.65 4.21
CA LEU A 69 -3.12 7.67 5.49
C LEU A 69 -2.19 7.08 6.55
N ILE A 70 -1.97 7.86 7.61
CA ILE A 70 -1.07 7.51 8.70
C ILE A 70 -1.73 7.71 10.06
N ASP A 71 -1.29 6.92 11.04
CA ASP A 71 -1.50 7.20 12.46
C ASP A 71 -0.24 7.88 13.03
N PRO A 72 -0.28 9.19 13.31
CA PRO A 72 0.89 9.93 13.76
C PRO A 72 1.36 9.57 15.18
N MET A 73 0.60 8.77 15.94
CA MET A 73 1.02 8.31 17.28
C MET A 73 2.19 7.32 17.23
N TYR A 74 2.39 6.63 16.10
CA TYR A 74 3.51 5.70 15.89
C TYR A 74 4.67 6.39 15.16
N PRO A 75 5.95 6.07 15.47
CA PRO A 75 7.09 6.63 14.77
C PRO A 75 7.14 6.16 13.31
N ILE A 76 7.96 6.84 12.48
CA ILE A 76 8.02 6.57 11.03
C ILE A 76 8.50 5.15 10.69
N ASP A 77 9.26 4.54 11.58
CA ASP A 77 9.83 3.20 11.43
C ASP A 77 8.98 2.11 12.13
N ASP A 78 7.72 2.40 12.43
CA ASP A 78 6.76 1.44 12.96
C ASP A 78 5.68 1.15 11.91
N VAL A 79 5.53 -0.12 11.52
CA VAL A 79 4.57 -0.54 10.48
C VAL A 79 3.12 -0.18 10.86
N ARG A 80 2.80 -0.05 12.15
CA ARG A 80 1.46 0.32 12.62
C ARG A 80 1.10 1.77 12.33
N ARG A 81 2.08 2.60 11.95
CA ARG A 81 1.85 3.97 11.45
C ARG A 81 1.05 3.96 10.14
N TYR A 82 1.15 2.91 9.35
CA TYR A 82 0.61 2.85 7.98
C TYR A 82 -0.60 1.92 7.89
N THR A 83 -1.43 2.14 6.87
CA THR A 83 -2.69 1.39 6.69
C THR A 83 -2.40 0.03 6.06
N ASP A 84 -2.47 -1.04 6.84
CA ASP A 84 -2.14 -2.39 6.39
C ASP A 84 -3.16 -2.96 5.38
N ALA A 85 -2.75 -3.10 4.12
CA ALA A 85 -3.60 -3.62 3.02
C ALA A 85 -4.17 -5.03 3.25
N THR A 86 -3.53 -5.85 4.08
CA THR A 86 -4.01 -7.21 4.37
C THR A 86 -5.13 -7.22 5.42
N LYS A 87 -5.29 -6.12 6.17
CA LYS A 87 -6.22 -6.03 7.31
C LYS A 87 -7.31 -4.99 7.13
N VAL A 88 -7.00 -3.87 6.48
CA VAL A 88 -7.90 -2.72 6.33
C VAL A 88 -8.43 -2.67 4.90
N PRO A 89 -9.76 -2.71 4.69
CA PRO A 89 -10.33 -2.44 3.38
C PRO A 89 -10.10 -0.96 3.05
N TYR A 90 -9.36 -0.69 1.97
CA TYR A 90 -9.11 0.68 1.52
C TYR A 90 -9.07 0.77 0.00
N VAL A 91 -9.27 1.98 -0.52
CA VAL A 91 -9.03 2.34 -1.92
C VAL A 91 -7.80 3.25 -2.03
N ALA A 92 -7.02 3.03 -3.07
CA ALA A 92 -5.92 3.90 -3.45
C ALA A 92 -6.26 4.60 -4.77
N LEU A 93 -6.45 5.92 -4.73
CA LEU A 93 -7.00 6.68 -5.85
C LEU A 93 -5.96 7.68 -6.37
N PRO A 94 -5.92 7.97 -7.69
CA PRO A 94 -5.00 8.95 -8.22
C PRO A 94 -5.47 10.37 -7.86
N PRO A 95 -4.65 11.20 -7.21
CA PRO A 95 -5.04 12.55 -6.83
C PRO A 95 -5.53 13.40 -8.00
N ALA A 96 -4.99 13.17 -9.21
CA ALA A 96 -5.38 13.89 -10.41
C ALA A 96 -6.88 13.69 -10.75
N HIS A 97 -7.40 12.47 -10.60
CA HIS A 97 -8.81 12.16 -10.85
C HIS A 97 -9.71 12.68 -9.72
N MET A 98 -9.18 12.85 -8.52
CA MET A 98 -9.94 13.30 -7.35
C MET A 98 -10.01 14.83 -7.23
N ARG A 99 -9.29 15.58 -8.08
CA ARG A 99 -9.31 17.05 -8.06
C ARG A 99 -10.74 17.57 -8.27
N GLY A 100 -11.16 18.48 -7.39
CA GLY A 100 -12.50 19.11 -7.47
C GLY A 100 -13.64 18.28 -6.88
N THR A 101 -13.40 17.02 -6.48
CA THR A 101 -14.44 16.19 -5.84
C THR A 101 -14.63 16.50 -4.36
N GLY A 102 -13.64 17.14 -3.72
CA GLY A 102 -13.61 17.37 -2.28
C GLY A 102 -13.07 16.19 -1.45
N LEU A 103 -12.84 15.02 -2.07
CA LEU A 103 -12.31 13.83 -1.40
C LEU A 103 -10.90 14.05 -0.83
N ARG A 104 -10.67 13.50 0.36
CA ARG A 104 -9.43 13.60 1.13
C ARG A 104 -9.02 12.23 1.66
N ILE A 105 -7.72 12.06 1.86
CA ILE A 105 -7.19 10.91 2.57
C ILE A 105 -7.87 10.82 3.95
N GLY A 106 -8.36 9.62 4.29
CA GLY A 106 -9.13 9.36 5.51
C GLY A 106 -10.65 9.40 5.32
N ASP A 107 -11.17 9.83 4.17
CA ASP A 107 -12.61 9.77 3.91
C ASP A 107 -13.10 8.31 3.81
N PHE A 108 -14.26 8.04 4.40
CA PHE A 108 -14.94 6.76 4.30
C PHE A 108 -15.66 6.61 2.96
N CYS A 109 -15.64 5.40 2.41
CA CYS A 109 -16.36 5.07 1.19
C CYS A 109 -17.08 3.72 1.28
N LEU A 110 -18.07 3.54 0.41
CA LEU A 110 -18.74 2.27 0.15
C LEU A 110 -18.28 1.78 -1.22
N ALA A 111 -17.56 0.67 -1.24
CA ALA A 111 -17.20 -0.01 -2.48
C ALA A 111 -18.24 -1.06 -2.81
N ILE A 112 -18.71 -1.09 -4.06
CA ILE A 112 -19.72 -2.04 -4.53
C ILE A 112 -19.16 -2.78 -5.74
N ASN A 113 -19.15 -4.10 -5.68
CA ASN A 113 -18.90 -4.95 -6.83
C ASN A 113 -20.20 -5.10 -7.62
N MET A 114 -20.30 -4.37 -8.73
CA MET A 114 -21.51 -4.32 -9.56
C MET A 114 -21.84 -5.64 -10.26
N ILE A 115 -20.92 -6.61 -10.30
CA ILE A 115 -21.12 -7.91 -10.93
C ILE A 115 -21.90 -8.86 -10.01
N ASN A 116 -21.51 -8.91 -8.72
CA ASN A 116 -22.08 -9.85 -7.74
C ASN A 116 -22.92 -9.15 -6.64
N GLY A 117 -23.00 -7.82 -6.65
CA GLY A 117 -23.74 -7.02 -5.68
C GLY A 117 -23.13 -6.94 -4.28
N ARG A 118 -21.97 -7.58 -4.04
CA ARG A 118 -21.27 -7.48 -2.75
C ARG A 118 -20.76 -6.06 -2.54
N PHE A 119 -20.70 -5.65 -1.28
CA PHE A 119 -20.16 -4.35 -0.91
C PHE A 119 -19.28 -4.45 0.33
N SER A 120 -18.41 -3.47 0.50
CA SER A 120 -17.60 -3.29 1.69
C SER A 120 -17.45 -1.81 1.99
N TYR A 121 -17.53 -1.45 3.27
CA TYR A 121 -16.99 -0.18 3.72
C TYR A 121 -15.47 -0.20 3.54
N ALA A 122 -14.92 0.95 3.19
CA ALA A 122 -13.50 1.16 3.00
C ALA A 122 -13.13 2.61 3.35
N VAL A 123 -11.84 2.90 3.34
CA VAL A 123 -11.29 4.25 3.52
C VAL A 123 -10.43 4.63 2.31
N TYR A 124 -10.40 5.91 1.94
CA TYR A 124 -9.40 6.41 0.98
C TYR A 124 -8.05 6.54 1.70
N ALA A 125 -7.21 5.51 1.60
CA ALA A 125 -5.98 5.42 2.40
C ALA A 125 -4.71 5.79 1.66
N ASP A 126 -4.69 5.74 0.33
CA ASP A 126 -3.46 6.01 -0.40
C ASP A 126 -3.62 6.74 -1.74
N ALA A 127 -2.64 7.57 -2.06
CA ALA A 127 -2.62 8.41 -3.25
C ALA A 127 -1.63 7.87 -4.28
N LYS A 128 -2.14 7.19 -5.32
CA LYS A 128 -1.29 6.59 -6.37
C LYS A 128 -0.93 7.58 -7.46
N ARG A 129 0.31 7.50 -7.97
CA ARG A 129 0.82 8.37 -9.05
C ARG A 129 0.55 7.83 -10.47
N GLN A 130 0.14 6.58 -10.61
CA GLN A 130 -0.04 5.94 -11.92
C GLN A 130 -1.40 6.28 -12.57
N PRO A 131 -1.49 6.29 -13.91
CA PRO A 131 -2.68 6.73 -14.67
C PRO A 131 -3.88 5.77 -14.59
N ASN A 132 -3.83 4.72 -13.76
CA ASN A 132 -4.91 3.76 -13.62
C ASN A 132 -6.08 4.38 -12.84
N LEU A 133 -7.29 3.82 -12.97
CA LEU A 133 -8.49 4.31 -12.27
C LEU A 133 -8.40 4.26 -10.73
N GLY A 134 -7.45 3.48 -10.19
CA GLY A 134 -7.24 3.25 -8.77
C GLY A 134 -6.97 1.77 -8.47
N GLU A 135 -6.61 1.51 -7.22
CA GLU A 135 -6.29 0.19 -6.68
C GLU A 135 -7.12 -0.08 -5.41
N SER A 136 -7.29 -1.34 -5.07
CA SER A 136 -7.98 -1.77 -3.84
C SER A 136 -7.03 -2.57 -2.98
N SER A 137 -7.07 -2.37 -1.67
CA SER A 137 -6.31 -3.22 -0.77
C SER A 137 -6.70 -4.69 -0.92
N MET A 138 -5.77 -5.61 -0.61
CA MET A 138 -6.05 -7.04 -0.59
C MET A 138 -7.31 -7.36 0.22
N ARG A 139 -7.45 -6.75 1.40
CA ARG A 139 -8.63 -6.93 2.25
C ARG A 139 -9.93 -6.50 1.57
N LEU A 140 -9.91 -5.40 0.82
CA LEU A 140 -11.09 -4.94 0.10
C LEU A 140 -11.47 -5.91 -1.02
N VAL A 141 -10.47 -6.43 -1.74
CA VAL A 141 -10.68 -7.42 -2.81
C VAL A 141 -11.32 -8.69 -2.26
N ASP A 142 -10.83 -9.20 -1.12
CA ASP A 142 -11.38 -10.38 -0.43
C ASP A 142 -12.85 -10.14 -0.04
N ASN A 143 -13.16 -8.98 0.55
CA ASN A 143 -14.53 -8.64 0.96
C ASN A 143 -15.51 -8.57 -0.22
N LEU A 144 -15.04 -8.08 -1.37
CA LEU A 144 -15.85 -7.90 -2.58
C LEU A 144 -15.99 -9.18 -3.41
N ASP A 145 -15.27 -10.25 -3.04
CA ASP A 145 -15.18 -11.50 -3.82
C ASP A 145 -14.86 -11.18 -5.29
N SER A 146 -13.97 -10.22 -5.48
CA SER A 146 -13.58 -9.74 -6.80
C SER A 146 -12.43 -10.59 -7.31
N PRO A 147 -12.46 -11.08 -8.57
CA PRO A 147 -11.28 -11.71 -9.15
C PRO A 147 -10.15 -10.68 -9.16
N ALA A 148 -9.13 -10.93 -8.34
CA ALA A 148 -7.95 -10.09 -8.28
C ALA A 148 -7.26 -10.09 -9.64
N VAL A 149 -7.03 -8.91 -10.22
CA VAL A 149 -5.99 -8.79 -11.26
C VAL A 149 -4.68 -8.67 -10.52
N VAL A 150 -4.12 -9.82 -10.10
CA VAL A 150 -2.78 -9.88 -9.52
C VAL A 150 -1.81 -9.58 -10.66
N ARG A 151 -1.18 -8.41 -10.65
CA ARG A 151 -0.02 -8.17 -11.51
C ARG A 151 1.14 -8.96 -10.90
N ALA A 152 1.35 -10.17 -11.41
CA ALA A 152 2.54 -10.94 -11.06
C ALA A 152 3.78 -10.08 -11.31
N ALA A 153 4.75 -10.17 -10.41
CA ALA A 153 6.07 -9.56 -10.59
C ALA A 153 6.60 -9.96 -11.96
N GLN A 154 6.70 -9.00 -12.88
CA GLN A 154 7.43 -9.24 -14.12
C GLN A 154 8.90 -9.39 -13.75
N PRO A 155 9.59 -10.45 -14.18
CA PRO A 155 11.04 -10.45 -14.12
C PRO A 155 11.53 -9.28 -14.96
N ALA A 156 12.26 -8.36 -14.33
CA ALA A 156 13.00 -7.35 -15.08
C ALA A 156 14.02 -8.08 -15.96
N ALA A 157 14.01 -7.75 -17.26
CA ALA A 157 15.01 -8.20 -18.23
C ALA A 157 16.39 -7.63 -17.91
#